data_AF-A0A254RJK6-F1
#
_entry.id   AF-A0A254RJK6-F1
#
_cell.length_a   1.000
_cell.length_b   1.000
_cell.length_c   1.000
_cell.angle_alpha   90.00
_cell.angle_beta   90.00
_cell.angle_gamma   90.00
#
_symmetry.space_group_name_H-M   'P 1'
#
loop_
_entity.id
_entity.type
_entity.pdbx_description
1 polymer ?
#
loop_
_entity_poly.entity_id
_entity_poly.type
_entity_poly.pdbx_seq_one_letter_code
_entity_poly.pdbx_strand_id
1 'polypeptide(L)'
;MFYKFYRKWITYVITKRRIISLELPSVKLKTEEERIFDETLAYVIKARRDKLDYSQQYISNNACVSRTTLGKWEKGEKTPITFDLYNVVKVLYKNPSEFWEEFSTAYEKNAAPIREAAEKMKYQSYIERTRNKKKK
;
A
#
# COMPACT_ATOMS: atom_id res chain seq x y z
N MET A 1 -55.28 -14.34 -9.49
CA MET A 1 -54.42 -15.35 -8.84
C MET A 1 -52.91 -15.03 -8.85
N PHE A 2 -52.42 -13.96 -9.50
CA PHE A 2 -50.96 -13.67 -9.60
C PHE A 2 -50.33 -13.01 -8.35
N TYR A 3 -51.11 -12.32 -7.52
CA TYR A 3 -50.59 -11.55 -6.38
C TYR A 3 -49.99 -12.39 -5.24
N LYS A 4 -50.45 -13.63 -5.04
CA LYS A 4 -49.93 -14.51 -3.97
C LYS A 4 -48.54 -15.07 -4.29
N PHE A 5 -48.23 -15.28 -5.57
CA PHE A 5 -46.92 -15.77 -6.00
C PHE A 5 -45.84 -14.68 -5.87
N TYR A 6 -46.18 -13.44 -6.23
CA TYR A 6 -45.25 -12.32 -6.18
C TYR A 6 -44.82 -11.97 -4.74
N ARG A 7 -45.75 -12.05 -3.77
CA ARG A 7 -45.42 -11.84 -2.35
C ARG A 7 -44.47 -12.90 -1.78
N LYS A 8 -44.64 -14.17 -2.16
CA LYS A 8 -43.75 -15.28 -1.76
C LYS A 8 -42.36 -15.14 -2.38
N TRP A 9 -42.27 -14.68 -3.62
CA TRP A 9 -41.00 -14.45 -4.30
C TRP A 9 -40.24 -13.25 -3.70
N ILE A 10 -40.92 -12.14 -3.42
CA ILE A 10 -40.33 -10.97 -2.76
C ILE A 10 -39.81 -11.32 -1.36
N THR A 11 -40.59 -12.06 -0.56
CA THR A 11 -40.10 -12.51 0.76
C THR A 11 -38.90 -13.45 0.62
N TYR A 12 -38.89 -14.40 -0.33
CA TYR A 12 -37.74 -15.26 -0.57
C TYR A 12 -36.48 -14.48 -0.97
N VAL A 13 -36.60 -13.47 -1.84
CA VAL A 13 -35.48 -12.61 -2.27
C VAL A 13 -34.97 -11.74 -1.13
N ILE A 14 -35.86 -11.20 -0.29
CA ILE A 14 -35.47 -10.39 0.88
C ILE A 14 -34.78 -11.25 1.94
N THR A 15 -35.29 -12.45 2.22
CA THR A 15 -34.70 -13.36 3.21
C THR A 15 -33.36 -13.92 2.73
N LYS A 16 -33.20 -14.24 1.43
CA LYS A 16 -31.89 -14.64 0.88
C LYS A 16 -30.87 -13.49 0.86
N ARG A 17 -31.30 -12.24 0.65
CA ARG A 17 -30.40 -11.07 0.73
C ARG A 17 -29.96 -10.74 2.16
N ARG A 18 -30.73 -11.13 3.17
CA ARG A 18 -30.36 -10.91 4.59
C ARG A 18 -29.37 -11.94 5.15
N ILE A 19 -29.27 -13.12 4.54
CA ILE A 19 -28.37 -14.21 4.96
C ILE A 19 -26.97 -14.07 4.34
N ILE A 20 -26.84 -13.27 3.27
CA ILE A 20 -25.53 -12.79 2.82
C ILE A 20 -25.21 -11.51 3.60
N SER A 21 -25.12 -11.63 4.92
CA SER A 21 -24.16 -10.84 5.68
C SER A 21 -22.78 -11.30 5.21
N LEU A 22 -22.39 -10.81 4.02
CA LEU A 22 -21.00 -10.71 3.62
C LEU A 22 -20.32 -10.00 4.78
N GLU A 23 -19.60 -10.78 5.58
CA GLU A 23 -18.44 -10.29 6.30
C GLU A 23 -17.58 -9.61 5.24
N LEU A 24 -17.78 -8.30 5.07
CA LEU A 24 -16.90 -7.49 4.25
C LEU A 24 -15.51 -7.76 4.82
N PRO A 25 -14.57 -8.30 4.02
CA PRO A 25 -13.22 -8.55 4.53
C PRO A 25 -12.76 -7.25 5.16
N SER A 26 -12.42 -7.29 6.44
CA SER A 26 -11.99 -6.09 7.17
C SER A 26 -10.79 -5.53 6.41
N VAL A 27 -11.01 -4.40 5.74
CA VAL A 27 -9.95 -3.75 4.97
C VAL A 27 -8.95 -3.26 6.01
N LYS A 28 -7.87 -4.01 6.20
CA LYS A 28 -6.76 -3.58 7.05
C LYS A 28 -6.22 -2.31 6.43
N LEU A 29 -6.46 -1.18 7.10
CA LEU A 29 -5.84 0.08 6.73
C LEU A 29 -4.33 -0.09 6.90
N LYS A 30 -3.57 0.31 5.88
CA LYS A 30 -2.11 0.30 5.93
C LYS A 30 -1.66 1.22 7.05
N THR A 31 -0.64 0.79 7.78
CA THR A 31 0.09 1.65 8.70
C THR A 31 0.76 2.79 7.93
N GLU A 32 1.07 3.88 8.61
CA GLU A 32 1.77 5.01 8.00
C GLU A 32 3.15 4.59 7.46
N GLU A 33 3.84 3.67 8.14
CA GLU A 33 5.12 3.12 7.70
C GLU A 33 5.01 2.33 6.40
N GLU A 34 4.00 1.47 6.26
CA GLU A 34 3.71 0.74 5.02
C GLU A 34 3.37 1.70 3.87
N ARG A 35 2.65 2.78 4.17
CA ARG A 35 2.32 3.82 3.19
C ARG A 35 3.57 4.53 2.67
N ILE A 36 4.45 4.97 3.57
CA ILE A 36 5.74 5.60 3.20
C ILE A 36 6.60 4.62 2.38
N PHE A 37 6.62 3.35 2.77
CA PHE A 37 7.36 2.31 2.06
C PHE A 37 6.89 2.21 0.61
N ASP A 38 5.57 2.07 0.40
CA ASP A 38 4.97 1.96 -0.92
C ASP A 38 5.17 3.25 -1.76
N GLU A 39 5.00 4.42 -1.16
CA GLU A 39 5.20 5.72 -1.81
C GLU A 39 6.67 5.92 -2.22
N THR A 40 7.61 5.54 -1.36
CA THR A 40 9.05 5.63 -1.65
C THR A 40 9.42 4.66 -2.76
N LEU A 41 8.91 3.43 -2.71
CA LEU A 41 9.16 2.42 -3.73
C LEU A 41 8.61 2.88 -5.09
N ALA A 42 7.40 3.42 -5.09
CA ALA A 42 6.75 4.00 -6.27
C ALA A 42 7.62 5.11 -6.88
N TYR A 43 8.10 6.02 -6.04
CA TYR A 43 8.97 7.13 -6.45
C TYR A 43 10.27 6.64 -7.08
N VAL A 44 10.98 5.71 -6.44
CA VAL A 44 12.29 5.22 -6.92
C VAL A 44 12.15 4.50 -8.26
N ILE A 45 11.17 3.58 -8.38
CA ILE A 45 10.91 2.85 -9.63
C ILE A 45 10.60 3.83 -10.77
N LYS A 46 9.69 4.78 -10.52
CA LYS A 46 9.27 5.76 -11.52
C LYS A 46 10.41 6.68 -11.93
N ALA A 47 11.12 7.25 -10.95
CA ALA A 47 12.25 8.15 -11.19
C ALA A 47 13.36 7.45 -11.98
N ARG A 48 13.68 6.19 -11.66
CA ARG A 48 14.66 5.40 -12.40
C ARG A 48 14.20 5.11 -13.83
N ARG A 49 12.94 4.70 -14.00
CA ARG A 49 12.34 4.48 -15.32
C ARG A 49 12.43 5.74 -16.19
N ASP A 50 12.02 6.88 -15.65
CA ASP A 50 12.03 8.16 -16.35
C ASP A 50 13.45 8.60 -16.71
N LYS A 51 14.44 8.38 -15.82
CA LYS A 51 15.87 8.65 -16.09
C LYS A 51 16.44 7.83 -17.26
N LEU A 52 15.93 6.62 -17.46
CA LEU A 52 16.33 5.73 -18.56
C LEU A 52 15.50 5.94 -19.82
N ASP A 53 14.54 6.86 -19.80
CA ASP A 53 13.56 7.10 -20.87
C ASP A 53 12.80 5.82 -21.28
N TYR A 54 12.50 4.98 -20.29
CA TYR A 54 11.76 3.74 -20.52
C TYR A 54 10.25 3.96 -20.38
N SER A 55 9.49 3.40 -21.32
CA SER A 55 8.04 3.31 -21.15
C SER A 55 7.67 2.20 -20.17
N GLN A 56 6.50 2.32 -19.53
CA GLN A 56 5.96 1.22 -18.72
C GLN A 56 5.76 -0.06 -19.55
N GLN A 57 5.45 0.07 -20.84
CA GLN A 57 5.31 -1.07 -21.75
C GLN A 57 6.64 -1.78 -21.97
N TYR A 58 7.73 -1.02 -22.11
CA TYR A 58 9.07 -1.59 -22.24
C TYR A 58 9.43 -2.45 -21.01
N ILE A 59 9.26 -1.92 -19.80
CA ILE A 59 9.54 -2.70 -18.58
C ILE A 59 8.62 -3.91 -18.51
N SER A 60 7.33 -3.75 -18.81
CA SER A 60 6.36 -4.83 -18.78
C SER A 60 6.78 -6.03 -19.65
N ASN A 61 7.25 -5.75 -20.87
CA ASN A 61 7.71 -6.77 -21.81
C ASN A 61 8.98 -7.48 -21.35
N ASN A 62 9.86 -6.80 -20.61
CA ASN A 62 11.17 -7.34 -20.22
C ASN A 62 11.19 -7.96 -18.80
N ALA A 63 10.26 -7.55 -17.93
CA ALA A 63 10.19 -8.00 -16.54
C ALA A 63 9.11 -9.06 -16.28
N CYS A 64 8.33 -9.45 -17.30
CA CYS A 64 7.17 -10.35 -17.16
C CYS A 64 6.12 -9.85 -16.16
N VAL A 65 6.03 -8.53 -15.94
CA VAL A 65 5.03 -7.88 -15.09
C VAL A 65 4.07 -7.13 -15.96
N SER A 66 2.75 -7.23 -15.73
CA SER A 66 1.79 -6.50 -16.56
C SER A 66 1.97 -4.98 -16.43
N ARG A 67 1.77 -4.24 -17.54
CA ARG A 67 1.82 -2.76 -17.54
C ARG A 67 0.88 -2.16 -16.48
N THR A 68 -0.30 -2.76 -16.30
CA THR A 68 -1.27 -2.33 -15.29
C THR A 68 -0.76 -2.54 -13.87
N THR A 69 -0.09 -3.67 -13.59
CA THR A 69 0.55 -3.92 -12.29
C THR A 69 1.64 -2.88 -12.03
N LEU A 70 2.51 -2.65 -13.01
CA LEU A 70 3.58 -1.64 -12.90
C LEU A 70 3.01 -0.23 -12.67
N GLY A 71 1.94 0.13 -13.37
CA GLY A 71 1.26 1.41 -13.17
C GLY A 71 0.65 1.57 -11.77
N LYS A 72 0.20 0.49 -11.13
CA LYS A 72 -0.25 0.53 -9.72
C LYS A 72 0.91 0.70 -8.75
N TRP A 73 2.07 0.11 -9.06
CA TRP A 73 3.28 0.27 -8.24
C TRP A 73 3.80 1.70 -8.30
N GLU A 74 3.90 2.30 -9.49
CA GLU A 74 4.37 3.69 -9.67
C GLU A 74 3.43 4.74 -9.05
N LYS A 75 2.24 4.33 -8.61
CA LYS A 75 1.28 5.17 -7.87
C LYS A 75 1.23 4.87 -6.38
N GLY A 76 1.94 3.85 -5.89
CA GLY A 76 1.85 3.39 -4.51
C GLY A 76 0.53 2.69 -4.15
N GLU A 77 -0.32 2.35 -5.13
CA GLU A 77 -1.63 1.73 -4.90
C GLU A 77 -1.49 0.25 -4.49
N LYS A 78 -0.41 -0.41 -4.91
CA LYS A 78 -0.16 -1.83 -4.66
C LYS A 78 1.31 -2.09 -4.36
N THR A 79 1.57 -2.78 -3.26
CA THR A 79 2.90 -3.27 -2.92
C THR A 79 3.31 -4.40 -3.88
N PRO A 80 4.52 -4.37 -4.45
CA PRO A 80 5.04 -5.44 -5.29
C PRO A 80 5.17 -6.77 -4.55
N ILE A 81 5.03 -7.87 -5.29
CA ILE A 81 5.51 -9.17 -4.82
C ILE A 81 7.02 -9.21 -5.05
N THR A 82 7.78 -9.76 -4.10
CA THR A 82 9.25 -9.76 -4.12
C THR A 82 9.85 -10.27 -5.42
N PHE A 83 9.31 -11.37 -5.96
CA PHE A 83 9.79 -11.95 -7.21
C PHE A 83 9.59 -11.01 -8.41
N ASP A 84 8.39 -10.44 -8.55
CA ASP A 84 8.07 -9.52 -9.64
C ASP A 84 8.88 -8.21 -9.52
N LEU A 85 9.07 -7.72 -8.29
CA LEU A 85 9.91 -6.55 -8.03
C LEU A 85 11.34 -6.81 -8.49
N TYR A 86 11.89 -7.96 -8.15
CA TYR A 86 13.24 -8.34 -8.56
C TYR A 86 13.41 -8.35 -10.09
N ASN A 87 12.42 -8.86 -10.82
CA ASN A 87 12.45 -8.85 -12.28
C ASN A 87 12.44 -7.42 -12.85
N VAL A 88 11.64 -6.51 -12.27
CA VAL A 88 11.63 -5.09 -12.66
C VAL A 88 12.97 -4.42 -12.34
N VAL A 89 13.53 -4.68 -11.16
CA VAL A 89 14.84 -4.12 -10.75
C VAL A 89 15.96 -4.55 -11.71
N LYS A 90 15.96 -5.81 -12.17
CA LYS A 90 16.93 -6.29 -13.17
C LYS A 90 16.86 -5.56 -14.52
N VAL A 91 15.69 -5.03 -14.89
CA VAL A 91 15.54 -4.24 -16.12
C VAL A 91 16.02 -2.81 -15.91
N LEU A 92 15.81 -2.26 -14.71
CA LEU A 92 16.13 -0.86 -14.37
C LEU A 92 17.58 -0.63 -13.94
N TYR A 93 18.25 -1.68 -13.45
CA TYR A 93 19.60 -1.58 -12.91
C TYR A 93 20.48 -2.68 -13.49
N LYS A 94 21.71 -2.30 -13.86
CA LYS A 94 22.74 -3.28 -14.23
C LYS A 94 23.11 -4.14 -13.03
N ASN A 95 23.24 -3.51 -11.86
CA ASN A 95 23.41 -4.20 -10.59
C ASN A 95 22.19 -3.97 -9.68
N PRO A 96 21.41 -5.00 -9.34
CA PRO A 96 20.24 -4.88 -8.47
C PRO A 96 20.51 -4.29 -7.07
N SER A 97 21.76 -4.30 -6.56
CA SER A 97 22.06 -3.70 -5.25
C SER A 97 21.90 -2.18 -5.25
N GLU A 98 22.18 -1.52 -6.38
CA GLU A 98 22.05 -0.06 -6.54
C GLU A 98 20.62 0.42 -6.23
N PHE A 99 19.63 -0.41 -6.54
CA PHE A 99 18.24 -0.12 -6.22
C PHE A 99 18.03 0.05 -4.70
N TRP A 100 18.60 -0.84 -3.90
CA TRP A 100 18.42 -0.81 -2.45
C TRP A 100 19.14 0.35 -1.79
N GLU A 101 20.25 0.81 -2.37
CA GLU A 101 20.97 2.02 -1.94
C GLU A 101 20.18 3.30 -2.25
N GLU A 102 19.63 3.41 -3.47
CA GLU A 102 18.76 4.53 -3.86
C GLU A 102 17.47 4.52 -3.00
N PHE A 103 16.90 3.34 -2.78
CA PHE A 103 15.68 3.18 -1.98
C PHE A 103 15.90 3.51 -0.51
N SER A 104 16.95 3.00 0.13
CA SER A 104 17.21 3.26 1.55
C SER A 104 17.41 4.75 1.80
N THR A 105 18.16 5.43 0.93
CA THR A 105 18.41 6.87 1.00
C THR A 105 17.10 7.66 0.89
N ALA A 106 16.24 7.32 -0.08
CA ALA A 106 14.94 7.97 -0.24
C ALA A 106 14.00 7.67 0.93
N TYR A 107 14.02 6.43 1.43
CA TYR A 107 13.16 5.98 2.52
C TYR A 107 13.52 6.68 3.82
N GLU A 108 14.80 6.78 4.17
CA GLU A 108 15.25 7.48 5.38
C GLU A 108 14.84 8.96 5.36
N LYS A 109 14.99 9.62 4.20
CA LYS A 109 14.55 11.01 4.04
C LYS A 109 13.04 11.19 4.30
N ASN A 110 12.22 10.24 3.85
CA ASN A 110 10.77 10.30 4.00
C ASN A 110 10.27 9.80 5.37
N ALA A 111 10.95 8.82 5.96
CA ALA A 111 10.55 8.19 7.22
C ALA A 111 11.07 8.93 8.46
N ALA A 112 12.21 9.64 8.37
CA ALA A 112 12.78 10.42 9.47
C ALA A 112 11.79 11.38 10.17
N PRO A 113 11.02 12.24 9.47
CA PRO A 113 10.10 13.17 10.14
C PRO A 113 9.00 12.45 10.93
N ILE A 114 8.59 11.26 10.46
CA ILE A 114 7.50 10.50 11.07
C ILE A 114 8.00 9.77 12.33
N ARG A 115 9.22 9.24 12.29
CA ARG A 115 9.89 8.70 13.48
C ARG A 115 10.07 9.77 14.55
N GLU A 116 10.55 10.95 14.16
CA GLU A 116 10.73 12.07 15.10
C GLU A 116 9.38 12.54 15.70
N ALA A 117 8.32 12.62 14.88
CA ALA A 117 6.99 12.96 15.36
C ALA A 117 6.45 11.90 16.33
N ALA A 118 6.63 10.62 16.01
CA ALA A 118 6.21 9.51 16.87
C ALA A 118 6.97 9.51 18.22
N GLU A 119 8.27 9.79 18.21
CA GLU A 119 9.08 9.93 19.41
C GLU A 119 8.66 11.12 20.27
N LYS A 120 8.41 12.29 19.65
CA LYS A 120 7.87 13.47 20.34
C LYS A 120 6.53 13.16 21.01
N MET A 121 5.61 12.48 20.32
CA MET A 121 4.32 12.08 20.90
C MET A 121 4.49 11.14 22.09
N LYS A 122 5.37 10.14 21.98
CA LYS A 122 5.68 9.22 23.09
C LYS A 122 6.23 9.97 24.31
N TYR A 123 7.14 10.93 24.07
CA TYR A 123 7.72 11.75 25.12
C TYR A 123 6.69 12.65 25.82
N GLN A 124 5.80 13.31 25.07
CA GLN A 124 4.71 14.12 25.63
C GLN A 124 3.78 13.28 26.50
N SER A 125 3.37 12.10 26.02
CA SER A 125 2.55 11.15 26.81
C SER A 125 3.25 10.73 28.11
N TYR A 126 4.57 10.54 28.10
CA TYR A 126 5.34 10.23 29.31
C TYR A 126 5.31 11.39 30.32
N ILE A 127 5.50 12.63 29.86
CA ILE A 127 5.43 13.84 30.71
C ILE A 127 4.04 13.98 31.34
N GLU A 128 2.96 13.78 30.58
CA GLU A 128 1.59 13.87 31.10
C GLU A 128 1.33 12.82 32.19
N ARG A 129 1.75 11.57 31.97
CA ARG A 129 1.62 10.49 32.96
C ARG A 129 2.37 10.82 34.24
N THR A 130 3.60 11.32 34.13
CA THR A 130 4.42 11.67 35.31
C THR A 130 3.88 12.89 36.04
N ARG A 131 3.32 13.89 35.33
CA ARG A 131 2.66 15.06 35.93
C ARG A 131 1.39 14.69 36.69
N ASN A 132 0.57 13.79 36.14
CA ASN A 132 -0.65 13.31 36.80
C ASN A 132 -0.36 12.44 38.03
N LYS A 133 0.75 11.68 38.02
CA LYS A 133 1.19 10.89 39.17
C LYS A 133 1.67 11.74 40.36
N LYS A 134 2.20 12.95 40.10
CA LYS A 134 2.63 13.89 41.16
C LYS A 134 1.49 14.71 41.78
N LYS A 135 0.29 14.69 41.19
CA LYS A 135 -0.90 15.41 41.66
C LYS A 135 -1.84 14.56 42.53
N LYS A 136 -1.56 13.27 42.69
CA LYS A 136 -2.21 12.36 43.64
C LYS A 136 -1.29 12.15 44.83
#